data_AF-H0R4D0-F1
#
_entry.id   AF-H0R4D0-F1
#
_cell.length_a   1.000
_cell.length_b   1.000
_cell.length_c   1.000
_cell.angle_alpha   90.00
_cell.angle_beta   90.00
_cell.angle_gamma   90.00
#
_symmetry.space_group_name_H-M   'P 1'
#
loop_
_entity.id
_entity.type
_entity.pdbx_description
1 polymer ?
#
loop_
_entity_poly.entity_id
_entity_poly.type
_entity_poly.pdbx_seq_one_letter_code
_entity_poly.pdbx_strand_id
1 'polypeptide(L)' 'DLSERALREYLRSTVSRFEQPRDIHFVRDIPRNPSGKVLKNDLAEQLTSD' A
#
# COMPACT_ATOMS: atom_id res chain seq x y z
N ASP A 1 -0.76 -7.71 15.37
CA ASP A 1 -0.85 -8.45 14.11
C ASP A 1 -0.82 -7.45 12.96
N LEU A 2 -0.05 -7.73 11.90
CA LEU A 2 0.04 -6.86 10.74
C LEU A 2 -1.00 -7.33 9.72
N SER A 3 -2.20 -6.77 9.81
CA SER A 3 -3.31 -7.05 8.91
C SER A 3 -3.95 -5.76 8.42
N GLU A 4 -4.69 -5.83 7.33
CA GLU A 4 -5.44 -4.69 6.79
C GLU A 4 -6.36 -4.08 7.83
N ARG A 5 -7.08 -4.91 8.59
CA ARG A 5 -7.99 -4.46 9.65
C ARG A 5 -7.25 -3.66 10.71
N ALA A 6 -6.11 -4.15 11.19
CA ALA A 6 -5.31 -3.46 12.19
C ALA A 6 -4.77 -2.11 11.67
N LEU A 7 -4.34 -2.06 10.41
CA LEU A 7 -3.93 -0.80 9.77
C LEU A 7 -5.09 0.19 9.64
N ARG A 8 -6.28 -0.26 9.20
CA ARG A 8 -7.47 0.60 9.12
C ARG A 8 -7.86 1.17 10.48
N GLU A 9 -7.80 0.35 11.53
CA GLU A 9 -8.10 0.78 12.91
C GLU A 9 -7.09 1.83 13.39
N TYR A 10 -5.80 1.60 13.17
CA TYR A 10 -4.74 2.57 13.47
C TYR A 10 -4.98 3.92 12.74
N LEU A 11 -5.25 3.88 11.43
CA LEU A 11 -5.45 5.08 10.61
C LEU A 11 -6.68 5.89 11.04
N ARG A 12 -7.76 5.24 11.50
CA ARG A 12 -8.95 5.94 12.04
C ARG A 12 -8.64 6.83 13.23
N SER A 13 -7.64 6.45 14.03
CA SER A 13 -7.22 7.24 15.20
C SER A 13 -6.11 8.27 14.89
N THR A 14 -5.48 8.17 13.71
CA THR A 14 -4.27 8.94 13.39
C THR A 14 -4.51 10.04 12.36
N VAL A 15 -5.39 9.82 11.39
CA VAL A 15 -5.64 10.75 10.27
C VAL A 15 -7.13 10.93 9.99
N SER A 16 -7.47 12.04 9.32
CA SER A 16 -8.86 12.34 8.98
C SER A 16 -9.43 11.29 8.00
N ARG A 17 -10.75 11.12 7.98
CA ARG A 17 -11.41 10.15 7.09
C ARG A 17 -11.05 10.30 5.62
N PHE A 18 -10.78 11.53 5.15
CA PHE A 18 -10.50 11.82 3.74
C PHE A 18 -9.04 11.54 3.35
N GLU A 19 -8.14 11.42 4.32
CA GLU A 19 -6.73 11.06 4.10
C GLU A 19 -6.51 9.54 4.18
N GLN A 20 -7.51 8.80 4.64
CA GLN A 20 -7.42 7.34 4.75
C GLN A 20 -7.42 6.71 3.35
N PRO A 21 -6.49 5.78 3.07
CA PRO A 21 -6.47 5.05 1.81
C PRO A 21 -7.74 4.19 1.68
N ARG A 22 -8.26 4.11 0.44
CA ARG A 22 -9.43 3.28 0.13
C ARG A 22 -9.08 1.80 0.25
N ASP A 23 -7.99 1.41 -0.38
CA ASP A 23 -7.52 0.03 -0.46
C ASP A 23 -6.12 -0.09 0.12
N ILE A 24 -5.83 -1.24 0.74
CA ILE A 24 -4.53 -1.56 1.33
C ILE A 24 -4.13 -2.93 0.79
N HIS A 25 -3.04 -2.98 0.04
CA HIS A 25 -2.51 -4.21 -0.52
C HIS A 25 -1.16 -4.53 0.12
N PHE A 26 -0.98 -5.79 0.50
CA PHE A 26 0.31 -6.29 0.94
C PHE A 26 1.01 -6.91 -0.27
N VAL A 27 2.17 -6.36 -0.62
CA VAL A 27 3.04 -6.88 -1.66
C VAL A 27 4.30 -7.45 -1.02
N ARG A 28 4.92 -8.42 -1.68
CA ARG A 28 6.16 -9.05 -1.20
C ARG A 28 7.32 -8.06 -1.20
N ASP A 29 7.37 -7.20 -2.20
CA ASP A 29 8.39 -6.17 -2.38
C ASP A 29 7.82 -4.96 -3.13
N ILE A 30 8.49 -3.82 -3.02
CA ILE A 30 8.17 -2.61 -3.77
C ILE A 30 9.17 -2.52 -4.92
N PRO A 31 8.73 -2.63 -6.20
CA PRO A 31 9.65 -2.60 -7.34
C PRO A 31 10.30 -1.22 -7.45
N ARG A 32 11.62 -1.22 -7.58
CA ARG A 32 12.44 0.00 -7.63
C ARG A 32 13.47 -0.06 -8.74
N ASN A 33 13.78 1.10 -9.30
CA ASN A 33 14.90 1.24 -10.22
C ASN A 33 16.25 1.28 -9.46
N PRO A 34 17.40 1.24 -10.16
CA PRO A 34 18.71 1.28 -9.51
C PRO A 34 18.98 2.54 -8.66
N SER A 35 18.29 3.65 -8.92
CA SER A 35 18.36 4.87 -8.08
C SER A 35 17.41 4.84 -6.87
N GLY A 36 16.71 3.72 -6.65
CA GLY A 36 15.76 3.53 -5.54
C GLY A 36 14.36 4.11 -5.77
N LYS A 37 14.06 4.67 -6.94
CA LYS A 37 12.72 5.21 -7.24
C LYS A 37 11.74 4.07 -7.47
N VAL A 38 10.52 4.21 -6.95
CA VAL A 38 9.45 3.22 -7.12
C VAL A 38 8.99 3.18 -8.57
N LEU A 39 8.93 1.98 -9.15
CA LEU A 39 8.38 1.71 -10.47
C LEU A 39 6.86 1.49 -10.33
N LYS A 40 6.08 2.56 -10.51
CA LYS A 40 4.63 2.53 -10.27
C LYS A 40 3.87 1.60 -11.22
N ASN A 41 4.33 1.46 -12.45
CA ASN A 41 3.69 0.60 -13.45
C ASN A 41 3.83 -0.86 -13.05
N ASP A 42 5.06 -1.31 -12.76
CA ASP A 42 5.36 -2.66 -12.29
C ASP A 42 4.58 -2.97 -11.00
N LEU A 43 4.51 -2.01 -10.06
CA LEU A 43 3.72 -2.18 -8.84
C LEU A 43 2.22 -2.32 -9.13
N ALA A 44 1.68 -1.60 -10.10
CA ALA A 44 0.29 -1.72 -10.50
C ALA A 44 0.01 -3.06 -11.22
N GLU A 45 0.92 -3.50 -12.10
CA GLU A 45 0.83 -4.79 -12.78
C GLU A 45 0.76 -5.96 -11.78
N GLN A 46 1.57 -5.92 -10.71
CA GLN A 46 1.53 -6.89 -9.61
C GLN A 46 0.15 -6.96 -8.93
N LEU A 47 -0.60 -5.85 -8.86
CA LEU A 47 -1.91 -5.79 -8.21
C LEU A 47 -3.07 -6.17 -9.14
N THR A 48 -2.84 -6.17 -10.46
CA THR A 48 -3.88 -6.48 -11.47
C THR A 48 -3.79 -7.90 -12.03
N SER A 49 -2.70 -8.60 -11.76
CA SER A 49 -2.46 -9.96 -12.27
C SER A 49 -2.92 -11.07 -11.31
N ASP A 50 -3.53 -10.68 -10.18
CA ASP A 50 -4.24 -11.53 -9.21
C ASP A 50 -5.76 -11.42 -9.41
#